data_AF-A0A8K0PND2-F1
#
_entry.id   AF-A0A8K0PND2-F1
#
_cell.length_a   1.000
_cell.length_b   1.000
_cell.length_c   1.000
_cell.angle_alpha   90.00
_cell.angle_beta   90.00
_cell.angle_gamma   90.00
#
_symmetry.space_group_name_H-M   'P 1'
#
loop_
_entity.id
_entity.type
_entity.pdbx_description
1 polymer ?
#
loop_
_entity_poly.entity_id
_entity_poly.type
_entity_poly.pdbx_seq_one_letter_code
_entity_poly.pdbx_strand_id
1 'polypeptide(L)'
;MKTHPITPSDRKAILSPNMQDLPAEILIEVLSLVDFVAFDSMRLVNRRLAAIADMHWQRIMAGIITREFHPVDEFFAAFFAAEVPPGLLAHPPLLLKVVQELNDRPMLIDFCRVIKRWEVEMPRLRFAKSPAVAHRSLLPHELTRMRGALYFWWRYARAFHGHAQPTAEADHYLGGLSPPPKYPFSFTRNFSTSRLLEALDLFRTVRSALQASCPSIRQVTSLLDFLSPDAIVNMAWGDDHENACIIATMMRLLPREILHIIIYRHTYPTQSSLISFIRLCHPKIEDSAETFMETVSITLCRRQLRGRQPFGSVSFPAAEGGILDHSNPEDEDMRVIYDKDANLPTGLCDCVFETKRARLEPSR
;
A
#
# COMPACT_ATOMS: atom_id res chain seq x y z
N MET A 1 14.42 74.55 -20.35
CA MET A 1 14.57 73.11 -20.04
C MET A 1 14.24 72.31 -21.30
N LYS A 2 15.12 71.41 -21.76
CA LYS A 2 14.83 70.51 -22.88
C LYS A 2 14.58 69.11 -22.31
N THR A 3 13.35 68.63 -22.42
CA THR A 3 12.98 67.26 -22.06
C THR A 3 13.35 66.33 -23.21
N HIS A 4 14.35 65.48 -23.01
CA HIS A 4 14.64 64.40 -23.97
C HIS A 4 13.55 63.32 -23.89
N PRO A 5 12.97 62.88 -25.02
CA PRO A 5 12.06 61.75 -25.03
C PRO A 5 12.85 60.45 -24.83
N ILE A 6 12.45 59.66 -23.84
CA ILE A 6 13.00 58.32 -23.61
C ILE A 6 12.55 57.42 -24.77
N THR A 7 13.49 56.89 -25.55
CA THR A 7 13.20 55.98 -26.66
C THR A 7 12.75 54.61 -26.16
N PRO A 8 11.84 53.90 -26.87
CA PRO A 8 11.31 52.60 -26.39
C PRO A 8 12.30 51.43 -26.40
N SER A 9 13.54 51.62 -26.86
CA SER A 9 14.55 50.57 -27.05
C SER A 9 15.09 49.97 -25.76
N ASP A 10 15.05 50.72 -24.66
CA ASP A 10 15.79 50.36 -23.43
C ASP A 10 14.94 49.63 -22.40
N ARG A 11 13.69 49.27 -22.76
CA ARG A 11 13.02 48.13 -22.13
C ARG A 11 13.67 46.84 -22.63
N LYS A 12 14.91 46.59 -22.16
CA LYS A 12 15.40 45.21 -22.02
C LYS A 12 14.28 44.44 -21.34
N ALA A 13 13.72 43.47 -22.05
CA ALA A 13 12.83 42.51 -21.42
C ALA A 13 13.61 41.92 -20.25
N ILE A 14 13.13 42.14 -19.03
CA ILE A 14 13.55 41.36 -17.87
C ILE A 14 12.92 39.99 -18.13
N LEU A 15 13.59 39.22 -19.00
CA LEU A 15 13.29 37.83 -19.26
C LEU A 15 13.43 37.15 -17.91
N SER A 16 12.27 36.84 -17.32
CA SER A 16 12.20 35.95 -16.16
C SER A 16 12.99 34.71 -16.55
N PRO A 17 14.07 34.35 -15.82
CA PRO A 17 14.90 33.22 -16.21
C PRO A 17 13.99 32.00 -16.32
N ASN A 18 13.94 31.41 -17.52
CA ASN A 18 13.07 30.26 -17.73
C ASN A 18 13.64 29.11 -16.90
N MET A 19 12.80 28.20 -16.41
CA MET A 19 13.29 27.01 -15.72
C MET A 19 14.23 26.19 -16.64
N GLN A 20 14.08 26.33 -17.96
CA GLN A 20 14.97 25.75 -18.95
C GLN A 20 16.37 26.38 -19.02
N ASP A 21 16.59 27.57 -18.44
CA ASP A 21 17.87 28.27 -18.47
C ASP A 21 18.73 27.96 -17.22
N LEU A 22 18.16 27.27 -16.22
CA LEU A 22 18.84 26.92 -14.97
C LEU A 22 19.94 25.86 -15.18
N PRO A 23 21.07 25.95 -14.43
CA PRO A 23 22.09 24.90 -14.39
C PRO A 23 21.52 23.54 -13.98
N ALA A 24 22.15 22.45 -14.44
CA ALA A 24 21.67 21.10 -14.17
C ALA A 24 21.66 20.77 -12.67
N GLU A 25 22.62 21.30 -11.92
CA GLU A 25 22.77 21.15 -10.47
C GLU A 25 21.56 21.71 -9.72
N ILE A 26 21.10 22.91 -10.10
CA ILE A 26 19.91 23.56 -9.54
C ILE A 26 18.65 22.77 -9.92
N LEU A 27 18.57 22.25 -11.15
CA LEU A 27 17.45 21.42 -11.58
C LEU A 27 17.38 20.08 -10.83
N ILE A 28 18.53 19.45 -10.51
CA ILE A 28 18.60 18.24 -9.68
C ILE A 28 18.11 18.53 -8.26
N GLU A 29 18.50 19.67 -7.68
CA GLU A 29 18.05 20.08 -6.35
C GLU A 29 16.53 20.34 -6.32
N VAL A 30 16.01 21.13 -7.27
CA VAL A 30 14.57 21.36 -7.44
C VAL A 30 13.81 20.05 -7.61
N LEU A 31 14.28 19.15 -8.50
CA LEU A 31 13.64 17.85 -8.75
C LEU A 31 13.66 16.93 -7.51
N SER A 32 14.66 17.05 -6.62
CA SER A 32 14.69 16.29 -5.35
C SER A 32 13.71 16.83 -4.28
N LEU A 33 13.26 18.08 -4.43
CA LEU A 33 12.39 18.78 -3.48
C LEU A 33 10.90 18.76 -3.85
N VAL A 34 10.54 18.62 -5.14
CA VAL A 34 9.14 18.44 -5.57
C VAL A 34 8.56 17.09 -5.12
N ASP A 35 7.24 16.99 -4.97
CA ASP A 35 6.60 15.71 -4.71
C ASP A 35 6.73 14.73 -5.90
N PHE A 36 6.53 13.44 -5.64
CA PHE A 36 6.67 12.36 -6.61
C PHE A 36 5.72 12.49 -7.82
N VAL A 37 4.50 13.03 -7.61
CA VAL A 37 3.51 13.17 -8.68
C VAL A 37 3.93 14.30 -9.62
N ALA A 38 4.39 15.41 -9.07
CA ALA A 38 5.00 16.51 -9.81
C ALA A 38 6.28 16.04 -10.53
N PHE A 39 7.17 15.31 -9.86
CA PHE A 39 8.39 14.74 -10.45
C PHE A 39 8.08 13.84 -11.68
N ASP A 40 7.21 12.84 -11.52
CA ASP A 40 6.89 11.91 -12.61
C ASP A 40 6.16 12.63 -13.76
N SER A 41 5.29 13.59 -13.44
CA SER A 41 4.64 14.44 -14.45
C SER A 41 5.64 15.30 -15.22
N MET A 42 6.57 15.98 -14.53
CA MET A 42 7.63 16.80 -15.14
C MET A 42 8.52 15.98 -16.08
N ARG A 43 8.85 14.75 -15.68
CA ARG A 43 9.62 13.79 -16.47
C ARG A 43 8.91 13.35 -17.75
N LEU A 44 7.57 13.31 -17.75
CA LEU A 44 6.78 12.97 -18.94
C LEU A 44 6.57 14.15 -19.90
N VAL A 45 6.47 15.39 -19.40
CA VAL A 45 6.14 16.57 -20.24
C VAL A 45 7.34 17.34 -20.78
N ASN A 46 8.52 17.24 -20.16
CA ASN A 46 9.69 18.05 -20.55
C ASN A 46 10.93 17.17 -20.80
N ARG A 47 11.38 17.10 -22.06
CA ARG A 47 12.53 16.27 -22.49
C ARG A 47 13.85 16.59 -21.78
N ARG A 48 14.11 17.86 -21.43
CA ARG A 48 15.33 18.24 -20.71
C ARG A 48 15.27 17.80 -19.24
N LEU A 49 14.13 18.02 -18.58
CA LEU A 49 13.92 17.50 -17.23
C LEU A 49 13.93 15.97 -17.23
N ALA A 50 13.39 15.32 -18.25
CA ALA A 50 13.47 13.88 -18.43
C ALA A 50 14.91 13.38 -18.50
N ALA A 51 15.77 14.01 -19.33
CA ALA A 51 17.18 13.63 -19.45
C ALA A 51 17.96 13.84 -18.13
N ILE A 52 17.74 14.97 -17.44
CA ILE A 52 18.38 15.25 -16.14
C ILE A 52 17.89 14.28 -15.07
N ALA A 53 16.58 14.08 -14.98
CA ALA A 53 15.95 13.13 -14.06
C ALA A 53 16.47 11.71 -14.30
N ASP A 54 16.54 11.26 -15.55
CA ASP A 54 17.00 9.92 -15.91
C ASP A 54 18.50 9.72 -15.64
N MET A 55 19.34 10.76 -15.77
CA MET A 55 20.79 10.72 -15.51
C MET A 55 21.16 10.80 -14.03
N HIS A 56 20.34 11.50 -13.22
CA HIS A 56 20.60 11.74 -11.79
C HIS A 56 19.52 11.14 -10.87
N TRP A 57 18.79 10.14 -11.38
CA TRP A 57 17.59 9.62 -10.75
C TRP A 57 17.83 9.14 -9.32
N GLN A 58 19.00 8.59 -9.00
CA GLN A 58 19.28 8.04 -7.68
C GLN A 58 19.30 9.13 -6.60
N ARG A 59 19.92 10.28 -6.90
CA ARG A 59 19.96 11.43 -5.98
C ARG A 59 18.58 12.06 -5.82
N ILE A 60 17.84 12.17 -6.92
CA ILE A 60 16.49 12.76 -6.92
C ILE A 60 15.50 11.87 -6.16
N MET A 61 15.46 10.57 -6.48
CA MET A 61 14.57 9.60 -5.84
C MET A 61 14.92 9.39 -4.36
N ALA A 62 16.19 9.38 -3.96
CA ALA A 62 16.55 9.32 -2.54
C ALA A 62 15.94 10.50 -1.74
N GLY A 63 16.01 11.72 -2.27
CA GLY A 63 15.38 12.91 -1.66
C GLY A 63 13.85 12.81 -1.57
N ILE A 64 13.20 12.35 -2.65
CA ILE A 64 11.74 12.14 -2.70
C ILE A 64 11.31 11.04 -1.71
N ILE A 65 11.98 9.88 -1.72
CA ILE A 65 11.68 8.74 -0.83
C ILE A 65 11.84 9.13 0.64
N THR A 66 12.91 9.86 0.98
CA THR A 66 13.13 10.38 2.34
C THR A 66 11.95 11.21 2.84
N ARG A 67 11.46 12.14 2.02
CA ARG A 67 10.41 13.10 2.42
C ARG A 67 9.02 12.49 2.42
N GLU A 68 8.71 11.65 1.44
CA GLU A 68 7.32 11.29 1.11
C GLU A 68 6.93 9.85 1.41
N PHE A 69 7.87 8.93 1.57
CA PHE A 69 7.56 7.49 1.60
C PHE A 69 7.82 6.85 2.98
N HIS A 70 7.84 7.65 4.05
CA HIS A 70 7.94 7.18 5.43
C HIS A 70 6.87 6.11 5.78
N PRO A 71 7.23 5.07 6.56
CA PRO A 71 8.56 4.78 7.10
C PRO A 71 9.54 4.24 6.03
N VAL A 72 10.75 4.82 5.96
CA VAL A 72 11.71 4.54 4.87
C VAL A 72 12.29 3.13 4.95
N ASP A 73 12.64 2.63 6.14
CA ASP A 73 13.14 1.26 6.30
C ASP A 73 12.10 0.24 5.84
N GLU A 74 10.82 0.46 6.16
CA GLU A 74 9.72 -0.41 5.75
C GLU A 74 9.42 -0.32 4.24
N PHE A 75 9.56 0.86 3.63
CA PHE A 75 9.46 1.04 2.17
C PHE A 75 10.47 0.14 1.45
N PHE A 76 11.74 0.14 1.86
CA PHE A 76 12.76 -0.72 1.24
C PHE A 76 12.60 -2.19 1.63
N ALA A 77 12.22 -2.49 2.87
CA ALA A 77 11.88 -3.86 3.28
C ALA A 77 10.74 -4.45 2.43
N ALA A 78 9.76 -3.63 2.02
CA ALA A 78 8.72 -3.99 1.07
C ALA A 78 9.21 -4.09 -0.37
N PHE A 79 10.02 -3.13 -0.83
CA PHE A 79 10.60 -3.11 -2.17
C PHE A 79 11.48 -4.35 -2.45
N PHE A 80 12.38 -4.69 -1.53
CA PHE A 80 13.27 -5.86 -1.60
C PHE A 80 12.67 -7.18 -1.11
N ALA A 81 11.50 -7.13 -0.44
CA ALA A 81 10.88 -8.29 0.23
C ALA A 81 11.75 -8.96 1.31
N ALA A 82 12.51 -8.16 2.06
CA ALA A 82 13.56 -8.61 2.98
C ALA A 82 13.45 -7.93 4.36
N GLU A 83 14.24 -8.33 5.35
CA GLU A 83 14.30 -7.69 6.67
C GLU A 83 15.35 -6.56 6.73
N VAL A 84 14.91 -5.30 6.66
CA VAL A 84 15.76 -4.11 6.88
C VAL A 84 15.75 -3.75 8.38
N PRO A 85 16.91 -3.61 9.04
CA PRO A 85 17.00 -3.13 10.42
C PRO A 85 16.38 -1.74 10.62
N PRO A 86 15.57 -1.49 11.66
CA PRO A 86 15.00 -0.17 11.93
C PRO A 86 16.06 0.91 12.10
N GLY A 87 15.86 2.07 11.47
CA GLY A 87 16.76 3.22 11.51
C GLY A 87 17.95 3.15 10.56
N LEU A 88 18.20 2.02 9.89
CA LEU A 88 19.35 1.87 8.99
C LEU A 88 19.32 2.87 7.83
N LEU A 89 18.14 3.10 7.24
CA LEU A 89 17.93 3.99 6.10
C LEU A 89 17.36 5.36 6.51
N ALA A 90 17.23 5.62 7.82
CA ALA A 90 17.01 6.95 8.36
C ALA A 90 18.24 7.86 8.19
N HIS A 91 19.42 7.30 7.91
CA HIS A 91 20.64 8.03 7.57
C HIS A 91 20.72 8.31 6.06
N PRO A 92 20.64 9.58 5.61
CA PRO A 92 20.63 9.92 4.18
C PRO A 92 21.80 9.37 3.33
N PRO A 93 23.05 9.25 3.85
CA PRO A 93 24.15 8.65 3.08
C PRO A 93 23.95 7.16 2.80
N LEU A 94 23.38 6.41 3.74
CA LEU A 94 23.11 4.98 3.56
C LEU A 94 21.95 4.76 2.59
N LEU A 95 20.89 5.57 2.71
CA LEU A 95 19.81 5.58 1.75
C LEU A 95 20.30 5.90 0.32
N LEU A 96 21.12 6.94 0.16
CA LEU A 96 21.67 7.30 -1.15
C LEU A 96 22.52 6.17 -1.71
N LYS A 97 23.32 5.48 -0.88
CA LYS A 97 24.09 4.30 -1.32
C LYS A 97 23.18 3.17 -1.81
N VAL A 98 22.14 2.81 -1.07
CA VAL A 98 21.17 1.79 -1.49
C VAL A 98 20.53 2.16 -2.83
N VAL A 99 20.08 3.41 -2.98
CA VAL A 99 19.46 3.88 -4.25
C VAL A 99 20.49 4.00 -5.39
N GLN A 100 21.77 4.23 -5.09
CA GLN A 100 22.87 4.21 -6.08
C GLN A 100 23.16 2.81 -6.61
N GLU A 101 23.03 1.78 -5.78
CA GLU A 101 23.30 0.39 -6.15
C GLU A 101 22.10 -0.27 -6.87
N LEU A 102 20.87 0.22 -6.64
CA LEU A 102 19.68 -0.18 -7.39
C LEU A 102 19.83 0.02 -8.90
N ASN A 103 19.76 -1.08 -9.66
CA ASN A 103 19.76 -1.02 -11.13
C ASN A 103 18.35 -0.89 -11.76
N ASP A 104 17.28 -1.32 -11.07
CA ASP A 104 15.91 -1.31 -11.62
C ASP A 104 15.13 -0.03 -11.25
N ARG A 105 15.49 1.06 -11.95
CA ARG A 105 14.77 2.35 -11.88
C ARG A 105 13.27 2.22 -12.25
N PRO A 106 12.85 1.54 -13.34
CA PRO A 106 11.44 1.37 -13.67
C PRO A 106 10.63 0.76 -12.52
N MET A 107 11.11 -0.34 -11.92
CA MET A 107 10.43 -1.02 -10.83
C MET A 107 10.27 -0.12 -9.60
N LEU A 108 11.27 0.70 -9.25
CA LEU A 108 11.17 1.65 -8.14
C LEU A 108 10.12 2.76 -8.43
N ILE A 109 10.12 3.32 -9.64
CA ILE A 109 9.13 4.33 -10.04
C ILE A 109 7.72 3.74 -10.00
N ASP A 110 7.51 2.53 -10.51
CA ASP A 110 6.20 1.86 -10.50
C ASP A 110 5.74 1.47 -9.09
N PHE A 111 6.66 1.08 -8.20
CA PHE A 111 6.36 0.87 -6.78
C PHE A 111 5.88 2.18 -6.12
N CYS A 112 6.59 3.29 -6.31
CA CYS A 112 6.17 4.61 -5.84
C CYS A 112 4.81 5.06 -6.41
N ARG A 113 4.55 4.82 -7.70
CA ARG A 113 3.25 5.12 -8.35
C ARG A 113 2.09 4.35 -7.69
N VAL A 114 2.27 3.06 -7.40
CA VAL A 114 1.22 2.27 -6.73
C VAL A 114 0.94 2.79 -5.32
N ILE A 115 1.99 3.13 -4.55
CA ILE A 115 1.83 3.71 -3.21
C ILE A 115 1.07 5.05 -3.29
N LYS A 116 1.50 5.97 -4.16
CA LYS A 116 0.78 7.25 -4.35
C LYS A 116 -0.65 7.05 -4.83
N ARG A 117 -0.95 6.01 -5.62
CA ARG A 117 -2.33 5.72 -6.01
C ARG A 117 -3.17 5.15 -4.85
N TRP A 118 -2.58 4.35 -3.95
CA TRP A 118 -3.23 3.99 -2.68
C TRP A 118 -3.50 5.21 -1.80
N GLU A 119 -2.61 6.19 -1.72
CA GLU A 119 -2.85 7.45 -0.98
C GLU A 119 -4.09 8.21 -1.49
N VAL A 120 -4.34 8.18 -2.80
CA VAL A 120 -5.51 8.84 -3.43
C VAL A 120 -6.80 8.04 -3.28
N GLU A 121 -6.76 6.71 -3.41
CA GLU A 121 -7.99 5.88 -3.39
C GLU A 121 -8.40 5.44 -1.98
N MET A 122 -7.45 5.22 -1.06
CA MET A 122 -7.75 4.71 0.28
C MET A 122 -8.78 5.55 1.05
N PRO A 123 -8.77 6.90 1.05
CA PRO A 123 -9.81 7.68 1.71
C PRO A 123 -11.20 7.42 1.13
N ARG A 124 -11.32 7.27 -0.20
CA ARG A 124 -12.58 6.95 -0.88
C ARG A 124 -13.10 5.58 -0.48
N LEU A 125 -12.23 4.57 -0.44
CA LEU A 125 -12.59 3.21 -0.04
C LEU A 125 -12.97 3.14 1.45
N ARG A 126 -12.28 3.91 2.29
CA ARG A 126 -12.50 3.98 3.75
C ARG A 126 -13.82 4.64 4.09
N PHE A 127 -14.06 5.83 3.56
CA PHE A 127 -15.18 6.69 3.96
C PHE A 127 -16.43 6.50 3.09
N ALA A 128 -16.43 5.59 2.12
CA ALA A 128 -17.56 5.30 1.22
C ALA A 128 -18.91 5.06 1.92
N LYS A 129 -18.90 4.53 3.15
CA LYS A 129 -20.11 4.22 3.95
C LYS A 129 -20.48 5.32 4.95
N SER A 130 -19.70 6.39 5.04
CA SER A 130 -19.79 7.41 6.09
C SER A 130 -20.00 8.80 5.45
N PRO A 131 -21.25 9.20 5.12
CA PRO A 131 -21.51 10.43 4.35
C PRO A 131 -20.89 11.71 4.93
N ALA A 132 -20.79 11.80 6.27
CA ALA A 132 -20.19 12.93 6.97
C ALA A 132 -18.70 13.15 6.67
N VAL A 133 -17.97 12.09 6.30
CA VAL A 133 -16.52 12.11 6.02
C VAL A 133 -16.14 11.57 4.64
N ALA A 134 -17.11 11.30 3.76
CA ALA A 134 -16.91 10.65 2.45
C ALA A 134 -15.91 11.37 1.51
N HIS A 135 -15.62 12.64 1.76
CA HIS A 135 -14.66 13.47 1.02
C HIS A 135 -13.40 13.84 1.82
N ARG A 136 -13.22 13.29 3.03
CA ARG A 136 -12.06 13.58 3.90
C ARG A 136 -10.80 12.91 3.34
N SER A 137 -9.70 13.64 3.30
CA SER A 137 -8.36 13.08 3.07
C SER A 137 -7.75 12.53 4.37
N LEU A 138 -6.85 11.55 4.26
CA LEU A 138 -6.07 11.08 5.41
C LEU A 138 -5.15 12.20 5.94
N LEU A 139 -5.12 12.37 7.26
CA LEU A 139 -4.20 13.22 7.99
C LEU A 139 -2.76 12.67 7.88
N PRO A 140 -1.71 13.49 8.09
CA PRO A 140 -0.32 13.06 7.89
C PRO A 140 0.09 11.81 8.69
N HIS A 141 -0.44 11.64 9.91
CA HIS A 141 -0.16 10.45 10.72
C HIS A 141 -0.94 9.22 10.21
N GLU A 142 -2.21 9.36 9.85
CA GLU A 142 -3.03 8.28 9.23
C GLU A 142 -2.40 7.80 7.92
N LEU A 143 -1.89 8.74 7.11
CA LEU A 143 -1.20 8.48 5.85
C LEU A 143 0.09 7.67 6.08
N THR A 144 0.84 7.98 7.14
CA THR A 144 2.06 7.26 7.52
C THR A 144 1.74 5.85 8.03
N ARG A 145 0.69 5.68 8.86
CA ARG A 145 0.19 4.37 9.30
C ARG A 145 -0.31 3.53 8.12
N MET A 146 -1.02 4.14 7.18
CA MET A 146 -1.50 3.51 5.94
C MET A 146 -0.34 3.00 5.09
N ARG A 147 0.70 3.82 4.86
CA ARG A 147 1.92 3.38 4.16
C ARG A 147 2.58 2.21 4.87
N GLY A 148 2.79 2.29 6.18
CA GLY A 148 3.40 1.20 6.94
C GLY A 148 2.58 -0.10 6.90
N ALA A 149 1.25 -0.01 6.93
CA ALA A 149 0.35 -1.15 6.75
C ALA A 149 0.41 -1.73 5.32
N LEU A 150 0.51 -0.86 4.30
CA LEU A 150 0.65 -1.23 2.90
C LEU A 150 1.99 -1.93 2.62
N TYR A 151 3.08 -1.44 3.21
CA TYR A 151 4.41 -2.05 3.13
C TYR A 151 4.42 -3.43 3.79
N PHE A 152 3.80 -3.57 4.97
CA PHE A 152 3.64 -4.85 5.67
C PHE A 152 2.85 -5.88 4.83
N TRP A 153 1.73 -5.48 4.21
CA TRP A 153 1.00 -6.32 3.25
C TRP A 153 1.93 -6.79 2.12
N TRP A 154 2.62 -5.86 1.48
CA TRP A 154 3.46 -6.15 0.32
C TRP A 154 4.56 -7.17 0.65
N ARG A 155 5.19 -7.05 1.82
CA ARG A 155 6.17 -8.03 2.35
C ARG A 155 5.53 -9.39 2.58
N TYR A 156 4.41 -9.44 3.28
CA TYR A 156 3.71 -10.69 3.59
C TYR A 156 3.30 -11.43 2.31
N ALA A 157 2.69 -10.73 1.36
CA ALA A 157 2.23 -11.34 0.11
C ALA A 157 3.39 -11.92 -0.70
N ARG A 158 4.52 -11.20 -0.82
CA ARG A 158 5.73 -11.72 -1.47
C ARG A 158 6.31 -12.94 -0.75
N ALA A 159 6.39 -12.91 0.58
CA ALA A 159 6.92 -14.01 1.37
C ALA A 159 6.08 -15.30 1.28
N PHE A 160 4.74 -15.20 1.25
CA PHE A 160 3.86 -16.35 1.52
C PHE A 160 2.86 -16.71 0.40
N HIS A 161 2.72 -15.88 -0.63
CA HIS A 161 1.80 -16.12 -1.74
C HIS A 161 2.49 -16.28 -3.11
N GLY A 162 3.82 -16.48 -3.11
CA GLY A 162 4.57 -16.91 -4.30
C GLY A 162 4.94 -15.80 -5.28
N HIS A 163 4.80 -14.52 -4.90
CA HIS A 163 5.13 -13.36 -5.75
C HIS A 163 6.64 -13.08 -5.82
N ALA A 164 7.38 -14.03 -6.40
CA ALA A 164 8.83 -14.05 -6.58
C ALA A 164 9.67 -14.00 -5.28
N GLN A 165 10.78 -14.74 -5.27
CA GLN A 165 11.76 -14.70 -4.18
C GLN A 165 12.40 -13.30 -4.05
N PRO A 166 13.00 -12.96 -2.88
CA PRO A 166 13.87 -11.79 -2.78
C PRO A 166 14.83 -11.80 -3.97
N THR A 167 14.94 -10.66 -4.66
CA THR A 167 15.87 -10.54 -5.79
C THR A 167 17.29 -10.85 -5.28
N ALA A 168 18.11 -11.59 -6.03
CA ALA A 168 19.48 -11.93 -5.60
C ALA A 168 20.34 -10.66 -5.33
N GLU A 169 19.92 -9.56 -5.95
CA GLU A 169 20.21 -8.16 -5.63
C GLU A 169 20.12 -7.78 -4.13
N ALA A 170 19.12 -8.24 -3.38
CA ALA A 170 18.92 -7.87 -1.97
C ALA A 170 20.09 -8.33 -1.07
N ASP A 171 20.62 -9.53 -1.33
CA ASP A 171 21.86 -10.04 -0.69
C ASP A 171 23.10 -9.25 -1.15
N HIS A 172 23.11 -8.79 -2.40
CA HIS A 172 24.21 -8.04 -2.99
C HIS A 172 24.31 -6.59 -2.48
N TYR A 173 23.18 -5.90 -2.33
CA TYR A 173 23.11 -4.46 -2.03
C TYR A 173 23.14 -4.11 -0.54
N LEU A 174 22.67 -5.02 0.32
CA LEU A 174 22.47 -4.73 1.75
C LEU A 174 23.20 -5.70 2.69
N GLY A 175 23.87 -6.72 2.15
CA GLY A 175 24.92 -7.47 2.86
C GLY A 175 24.50 -8.06 4.19
N GLY A 176 23.58 -9.03 4.17
CA GLY A 176 23.08 -9.71 5.37
C GLY A 176 21.64 -9.37 5.76
N LEU A 177 20.79 -8.99 4.80
CA LEU A 177 19.35 -9.03 5.03
C LEU A 177 18.91 -10.48 5.23
N SER A 178 18.16 -10.77 6.29
CA SER A 178 17.55 -12.09 6.43
C SER A 178 16.43 -12.27 5.40
N PRO A 179 16.32 -13.44 4.74
CA PRO A 179 15.12 -13.79 4.00
C PRO A 179 13.92 -13.84 4.96
N PRO A 180 12.68 -13.60 4.49
CA PRO A 180 11.52 -13.64 5.35
C PRO A 180 11.38 -15.00 6.07
N PRO A 181 10.90 -15.03 7.32
CA PRO A 181 10.74 -16.28 8.07
C PRO A 181 9.92 -17.32 7.32
N LYS A 182 10.33 -18.60 7.38
CA LYS A 182 9.67 -19.72 6.65
C LYS A 182 8.18 -19.91 6.95
N TYR A 183 7.70 -19.40 8.09
CA TYR A 183 6.34 -19.58 8.57
C TYR A 183 5.68 -18.21 8.79
N PRO A 184 4.44 -17.97 8.30
CA PRO A 184 3.76 -16.68 8.43
C PRO A 184 3.63 -16.19 9.88
N PHE A 185 3.36 -17.10 10.82
CA PHE A 185 3.29 -16.76 12.26
C PHE A 185 4.61 -16.22 12.81
N SER A 186 5.75 -16.74 12.35
CA SER A 186 7.08 -16.23 12.75
C SER A 186 7.31 -14.83 12.19
N PHE A 187 6.83 -14.55 10.96
CA PHE A 187 6.88 -13.21 10.39
C PHE A 187 6.00 -12.22 11.16
N THR A 188 4.73 -12.53 11.43
CA THR A 188 3.83 -11.59 12.14
C THR A 188 4.25 -11.35 13.60
N ARG A 189 4.90 -12.31 14.26
CA ARG A 189 5.42 -12.14 15.63
C ARG A 189 6.50 -11.04 15.73
N ASN A 190 7.23 -10.76 14.66
CA ASN A 190 8.28 -9.74 14.60
C ASN A 190 7.73 -8.29 14.67
N PHE A 191 6.41 -8.09 14.58
CA PHE A 191 5.76 -6.77 14.53
C PHE A 191 4.94 -6.52 15.79
N SER A 192 4.91 -5.27 16.24
CA SER A 192 4.14 -4.85 17.41
C SER A 192 2.62 -4.94 17.18
N THR A 193 1.85 -5.02 18.27
CA THR A 193 0.39 -5.19 18.23
C THR A 193 -0.30 -3.98 17.62
N SER A 194 0.21 -2.77 17.85
CA SER A 194 -0.16 -1.56 17.11
C SER A 194 -0.08 -1.77 15.59
N ARG A 195 1.11 -2.14 15.07
CA ARG A 195 1.39 -2.31 13.64
C ARG A 195 0.57 -3.44 13.01
N LEU A 196 0.38 -4.55 13.73
CA LEU A 196 -0.51 -5.65 13.32
C LEU A 196 -1.98 -5.20 13.20
N LEU A 197 -2.44 -4.33 14.10
CA LEU A 197 -3.80 -3.81 14.11
C LEU A 197 -4.00 -2.69 13.06
N GLU A 198 -2.98 -1.85 12.80
CA GLU A 198 -2.95 -0.90 11.67
C GLU A 198 -3.09 -1.64 10.33
N ALA A 199 -2.40 -2.76 10.18
CA ALA A 199 -2.53 -3.58 8.98
C ALA A 199 -3.87 -4.32 8.91
N LEU A 200 -4.39 -4.84 10.02
CA LEU A 200 -5.73 -5.46 10.04
C LEU A 200 -6.83 -4.45 9.66
N ASP A 201 -6.68 -3.18 10.04
CA ASP A 201 -7.60 -2.09 9.68
C ASP A 201 -7.59 -1.79 8.16
N LEU A 202 -6.39 -1.66 7.58
CA LEU A 202 -6.22 -1.54 6.12
C LEU A 202 -6.88 -2.73 5.40
N PHE A 203 -6.59 -3.96 5.82
CA PHE A 203 -7.13 -5.17 5.20
C PHE A 203 -8.66 -5.27 5.28
N ARG A 204 -9.29 -4.82 6.37
CA ARG A 204 -10.76 -4.77 6.47
C ARG A 204 -11.37 -3.81 5.47
N THR A 205 -10.74 -2.63 5.28
CA THR A 205 -11.17 -1.65 4.28
C THR A 205 -11.04 -2.22 2.86
N VAL A 206 -9.87 -2.79 2.54
CA VAL A 206 -9.60 -3.42 1.24
C VAL A 206 -10.53 -4.60 0.98
N ARG A 207 -10.78 -5.46 1.99
CA ARG A 207 -11.75 -6.57 1.89
C ARG A 207 -13.16 -6.06 1.59
N SER A 208 -13.61 -4.99 2.25
CA SER A 208 -14.93 -4.42 1.97
C SER A 208 -15.02 -3.80 0.57
N ALA A 209 -13.93 -3.21 0.05
CA ALA A 209 -13.87 -2.70 -1.31
C ALA A 209 -13.88 -3.84 -2.34
N LEU A 210 -13.15 -4.93 -2.08
CA LEU A 210 -13.23 -6.14 -2.88
C LEU A 210 -14.60 -6.80 -2.81
N GLN A 211 -15.30 -6.82 -1.67
CA GLN A 211 -16.68 -7.35 -1.60
C GLN A 211 -17.68 -6.52 -2.40
N ALA A 212 -17.43 -5.23 -2.64
CA ALA A 212 -18.20 -4.46 -3.61
C ALA A 212 -17.90 -4.84 -5.08
N SER A 213 -16.85 -5.64 -5.36
CA SER A 213 -16.21 -5.79 -6.68
C SER A 213 -16.48 -7.05 -7.54
N CYS A 214 -17.12 -8.16 -7.15
CA CYS A 214 -17.03 -8.79 -5.84
C CYS A 214 -18.34 -9.23 -5.11
N PRO A 215 -19.58 -8.84 -5.50
CA PRO A 215 -20.74 -9.01 -4.60
C PRO A 215 -21.21 -10.46 -4.49
N SER A 216 -21.66 -10.88 -3.30
CA SER A 216 -22.35 -12.16 -3.11
C SER A 216 -23.76 -12.14 -3.73
N ILE A 217 -24.36 -13.32 -3.95
CA ILE A 217 -25.74 -13.45 -4.44
C ILE A 217 -26.69 -12.58 -3.61
N ARG A 218 -26.60 -12.65 -2.27
CA ARG A 218 -27.43 -11.85 -1.36
C ARG A 218 -27.28 -10.35 -1.59
N GLN A 219 -26.06 -9.86 -1.83
CA GLN A 219 -25.81 -8.44 -2.10
C GLN A 219 -26.39 -7.99 -3.44
N VAL A 220 -26.28 -8.81 -4.50
CA VAL A 220 -26.87 -8.52 -5.80
C VAL A 220 -28.40 -8.50 -5.68
N THR A 221 -29.01 -9.54 -5.09
CA THR A 221 -30.46 -9.61 -4.87
C THR A 221 -30.99 -8.45 -4.01
N SER A 222 -30.24 -7.98 -3.01
CA SER A 222 -30.67 -6.85 -2.16
C SER A 222 -30.58 -5.47 -2.83
N LEU A 223 -29.78 -5.34 -3.89
CA LEU A 223 -29.55 -4.07 -4.60
C LEU A 223 -30.30 -4.00 -5.94
N LEU A 224 -30.55 -5.15 -6.57
CA LEU A 224 -31.07 -5.31 -7.93
C LEU A 224 -32.18 -6.38 -7.93
N ASP A 225 -33.18 -6.19 -7.08
CA ASP A 225 -34.34 -7.08 -6.87
C ASP A 225 -35.18 -7.34 -8.15
N PHE A 226 -35.11 -6.42 -9.10
CA PHE A 226 -35.78 -6.48 -10.40
C PHE A 226 -35.09 -7.40 -11.44
N LEU A 227 -33.91 -7.95 -11.15
CA LEU A 227 -33.19 -8.84 -12.08
C LEU A 227 -33.73 -10.28 -12.04
N SER A 228 -33.61 -10.99 -13.16
CA SER A 228 -33.88 -12.43 -13.19
C SER A 228 -32.86 -13.22 -12.37
N PRO A 229 -33.21 -14.40 -11.83
CA PRO A 229 -32.27 -15.26 -11.11
C PRO A 229 -31.01 -15.57 -11.92
N ASP A 230 -31.16 -15.83 -13.23
CA ASP A 230 -30.02 -16.09 -14.14
C ASP A 230 -29.10 -14.87 -14.27
N ALA A 231 -29.66 -13.65 -14.31
CA ALA A 231 -28.85 -12.42 -14.35
C ALA A 231 -28.09 -12.22 -13.02
N ILE A 232 -28.71 -12.53 -11.89
CA ILE A 232 -28.08 -12.48 -10.56
C ILE A 232 -26.90 -13.45 -10.48
N VAL A 233 -27.10 -14.72 -10.88
CA VAL A 233 -26.04 -15.75 -10.88
C VAL A 233 -24.86 -15.37 -11.80
N ASN A 234 -25.11 -14.69 -12.92
CA ASN A 234 -24.05 -14.23 -13.82
C ASN A 234 -23.27 -12.99 -13.31
N MET A 235 -23.81 -12.24 -12.34
CA MET A 235 -23.16 -11.06 -11.75
C MET A 235 -22.51 -11.33 -10.38
N ALA A 236 -23.03 -12.32 -9.65
CA ALA A 236 -22.66 -12.62 -8.27
C ALA A 236 -21.46 -13.58 -8.16
N TRP A 237 -20.71 -13.42 -7.08
CA TRP A 237 -19.53 -14.22 -6.75
C TRP A 237 -19.84 -15.21 -5.63
N GLY A 238 -20.75 -16.15 -5.91
CA GLY A 238 -21.20 -17.19 -4.97
C GLY A 238 -22.15 -16.69 -3.88
N ASP A 239 -22.55 -17.61 -2.99
CA ASP A 239 -23.29 -17.27 -1.77
C ASP A 239 -22.40 -16.50 -0.77
N ASP A 240 -22.92 -16.11 0.40
CA ASP A 240 -22.12 -15.34 1.36
C ASP A 240 -20.88 -16.07 1.90
N HIS A 241 -20.88 -17.41 1.96
CA HIS A 241 -19.75 -18.21 2.42
C HIS A 241 -18.72 -18.39 1.31
N GLU A 242 -19.15 -18.79 0.12
CA GLU A 242 -18.30 -18.90 -1.06
C GLU A 242 -17.68 -17.55 -1.42
N ASN A 243 -18.45 -16.46 -1.36
CA ASN A 243 -17.95 -15.10 -1.54
C ASN A 243 -16.85 -14.77 -0.52
N ALA A 244 -17.10 -15.04 0.77
CA ALA A 244 -16.11 -14.78 1.81
C ALA A 244 -14.80 -15.54 1.59
N CYS A 245 -14.90 -16.75 1.03
CA CYS A 245 -13.80 -17.62 0.62
C CYS A 245 -13.07 -17.12 -0.65
N ILE A 246 -13.78 -16.77 -1.73
CA ILE A 246 -13.18 -16.21 -2.96
C ILE A 246 -12.45 -14.90 -2.66
N ILE A 247 -13.07 -14.01 -1.88
CA ILE A 247 -12.45 -12.75 -1.43
C ILE A 247 -11.21 -13.05 -0.58
N ALA A 248 -11.22 -14.09 0.26
CA ALA A 248 -10.03 -14.49 1.03
C ALA A 248 -8.89 -14.98 0.11
N THR A 249 -9.18 -15.71 -0.97
CA THR A 249 -8.20 -16.05 -2.01
C THR A 249 -7.69 -14.80 -2.75
N MET A 250 -8.56 -13.84 -3.10
CA MET A 250 -8.14 -12.59 -3.73
C MET A 250 -7.21 -11.75 -2.85
N MET A 251 -7.44 -11.67 -1.53
CA MET A 251 -6.59 -10.92 -0.59
C MET A 251 -5.13 -11.41 -0.53
N ARG A 252 -4.78 -12.50 -1.24
CA ARG A 252 -3.40 -13.01 -1.42
C ARG A 252 -2.61 -12.27 -2.51
N LEU A 253 -3.29 -11.48 -3.34
CA LEU A 253 -2.69 -10.67 -4.40
C LEU A 253 -1.85 -9.52 -3.84
N LEU A 254 -0.95 -8.97 -4.65
CA LEU A 254 -0.18 -7.79 -4.26
C LEU A 254 -1.07 -6.54 -4.21
N PRO A 255 -0.66 -5.51 -3.45
CA PRO A 255 -1.42 -4.25 -3.38
C PRO A 255 -1.64 -3.60 -4.75
N ARG A 256 -0.69 -3.73 -5.70
CA ARG A 256 -0.85 -3.24 -7.08
C ARG A 256 -1.98 -3.93 -7.85
N GLU A 257 -2.18 -5.22 -7.60
CA GLU A 257 -3.13 -6.07 -8.32
C GLU A 257 -4.54 -5.88 -7.78
N ILE A 258 -4.69 -5.84 -6.45
CA ILE A 258 -5.97 -5.47 -5.83
C ILE A 258 -6.41 -4.06 -6.23
N LEU A 259 -5.48 -3.09 -6.23
CA LEU A 259 -5.78 -1.73 -6.67
C LEU A 259 -6.22 -1.69 -8.14
N HIS A 260 -5.59 -2.50 -9.00
CA HIS A 260 -6.01 -2.64 -10.39
C HIS A 260 -7.44 -3.21 -10.49
N ILE A 261 -7.76 -4.27 -9.75
CA ILE A 261 -9.09 -4.91 -9.76
C ILE A 261 -10.18 -3.95 -9.27
N ILE A 262 -9.93 -3.20 -8.20
CA ILE A 262 -10.90 -2.25 -7.63
C ILE A 262 -11.15 -1.07 -8.58
N ILE A 263 -10.10 -0.43 -9.10
CA ILE A 263 -10.23 0.76 -9.96
C ILE A 263 -10.74 0.39 -11.37
N TYR A 264 -10.14 -0.62 -11.98
CA TYR A 264 -10.38 -1.01 -13.37
C TYR A 264 -11.34 -2.19 -13.49
N ARG A 265 -12.23 -2.40 -12.50
CA ARG A 265 -13.28 -3.43 -12.56
C ARG A 265 -14.06 -3.39 -13.88
N HIS A 266 -14.35 -2.19 -14.39
CA HIS A 266 -15.08 -1.97 -15.64
C HIS A 266 -14.37 -2.53 -16.89
N THR A 267 -13.06 -2.78 -16.83
CA THR A 267 -12.28 -3.44 -17.89
C THR A 267 -12.56 -4.94 -17.99
N TYR A 268 -13.16 -5.53 -16.95
CA TYR A 268 -13.51 -6.95 -16.87
C TYR A 268 -15.03 -7.13 -17.08
N PRO A 269 -15.50 -7.39 -18.32
CA PRO A 269 -16.93 -7.45 -18.63
C PRO A 269 -17.63 -8.66 -17.99
N THR A 270 -16.88 -9.69 -17.60
CA THR A 270 -17.43 -10.90 -16.96
C THR A 270 -16.57 -11.34 -15.78
N GLN A 271 -17.19 -12.03 -14.82
CA GLN A 271 -16.47 -12.72 -13.73
C GLN A 271 -15.35 -13.61 -14.27
N SER A 272 -15.63 -14.41 -15.31
CA SER A 272 -14.64 -15.30 -15.94
C SER A 272 -13.44 -14.53 -16.48
N SER A 273 -13.62 -13.34 -17.08
CA SER A 273 -12.49 -12.54 -17.57
C SER A 273 -11.54 -12.09 -16.44
N LEU A 274 -12.08 -11.74 -15.26
CA LEU A 274 -11.27 -11.41 -14.09
C LEU A 274 -10.59 -12.65 -13.50
N ILE A 275 -11.28 -13.78 -13.41
CA ILE A 275 -10.69 -15.05 -12.94
C ILE A 275 -9.54 -15.49 -13.87
N SER A 276 -9.70 -15.41 -15.19
CA SER A 276 -8.66 -15.71 -16.17
C SER A 276 -7.45 -14.80 -16.01
N PHE A 277 -7.67 -13.49 -15.80
CA PHE A 277 -6.58 -12.55 -15.50
C PHE A 277 -5.83 -12.91 -14.22
N ILE A 278 -6.54 -13.17 -13.12
CA ILE A 278 -5.93 -13.54 -11.84
C ILE A 278 -5.12 -14.84 -11.97
N ARG A 279 -5.67 -15.87 -12.64
CA ARG A 279 -4.97 -17.15 -12.85
C ARG A 279 -3.78 -17.05 -13.81
N LEU A 280 -3.82 -16.14 -14.78
CA LEU A 280 -2.68 -15.86 -15.67
C LEU A 280 -1.51 -15.23 -14.89
N CYS A 281 -1.80 -14.28 -14.00
CA CYS A 281 -0.77 -13.69 -13.13
C CYS A 281 -0.32 -14.66 -12.03
N HIS A 282 -1.26 -15.45 -11.47
CA HIS A 282 -1.04 -16.27 -10.27
C HIS A 282 -1.62 -17.69 -10.41
N PRO A 283 -0.95 -18.59 -11.16
CA PRO A 283 -1.47 -19.93 -11.45
C PRO A 283 -1.71 -20.82 -10.22
N LYS A 284 -1.10 -20.50 -9.07
CA LYS A 284 -1.15 -21.28 -7.82
C LYS A 284 -1.85 -20.55 -6.67
N ILE A 285 -2.60 -19.48 -6.94
CA ILE A 285 -3.25 -18.68 -5.88
C ILE A 285 -4.23 -19.47 -5.01
N GLU A 286 -4.87 -20.50 -5.59
CA GLU A 286 -5.82 -21.39 -4.93
C GLU A 286 -5.14 -22.48 -4.06
N ASP A 287 -3.85 -22.79 -4.32
CA ASP A 287 -3.08 -23.83 -3.59
C ASP A 287 -2.67 -23.40 -2.18
N SER A 288 -2.51 -22.09 -1.97
CA SER A 288 -2.22 -21.50 -0.66
C SER A 288 -3.41 -21.76 0.28
N ALA A 289 -3.14 -22.12 1.53
CA ALA A 289 -4.17 -22.31 2.55
C ALA A 289 -4.34 -21.01 3.35
N GLU A 290 -3.26 -20.58 4.02
CA GLU A 290 -3.28 -19.48 4.98
C GLU A 290 -3.62 -18.12 4.33
N THR A 291 -4.19 -17.22 5.13
CA THR A 291 -4.41 -15.83 4.73
C THR A 291 -3.86 -14.85 5.76
N PHE A 292 -3.43 -13.68 5.29
CA PHE A 292 -2.90 -12.60 6.12
C PHE A 292 -3.70 -12.34 7.41
N MET A 293 -5.02 -12.16 7.28
CA MET A 293 -5.87 -11.76 8.43
C MET A 293 -5.92 -12.85 9.49
N GLU A 294 -5.84 -14.12 9.09
CA GLU A 294 -5.81 -15.27 9.97
C GLU A 294 -4.47 -15.35 10.71
N THR A 295 -3.33 -15.23 10.02
CA THR A 295 -2.01 -15.20 10.68
C THR A 295 -1.93 -14.08 11.72
N VAL A 296 -2.43 -12.89 11.38
CA VAL A 296 -2.49 -11.75 12.29
C VAL A 296 -3.41 -12.05 13.48
N SER A 297 -4.59 -12.63 13.25
CA SER A 297 -5.55 -13.00 14.30
C SER A 297 -4.99 -14.07 15.26
N ILE A 298 -4.25 -15.06 14.74
CA ILE A 298 -3.54 -16.08 15.53
C ILE A 298 -2.50 -15.41 16.44
N THR A 299 -1.69 -14.49 15.91
CA THR A 299 -0.67 -13.77 16.70
C THR A 299 -1.30 -12.90 17.78
N LEU A 300 -2.38 -12.17 17.45
CA LEU A 300 -3.12 -11.37 18.43
C LEU A 300 -3.79 -12.24 19.52
N CYS A 301 -4.32 -13.42 19.19
CA CYS A 301 -4.79 -14.36 20.23
C CYS A 301 -3.66 -14.85 21.14
N ARG A 302 -2.54 -15.25 20.53
CA ARG A 302 -1.37 -15.80 21.23
C ARG A 302 -0.64 -14.78 22.12
N ARG A 303 -0.84 -13.48 21.87
CA ARG A 303 -0.47 -12.38 22.79
C ARG A 303 -1.45 -12.18 23.96
N GLN A 304 -2.44 -13.05 24.12
CA GLN A 304 -3.40 -13.06 25.22
C GLN A 304 -4.18 -11.74 25.39
N LEU A 305 -4.56 -11.09 24.29
CA LEU A 305 -5.55 -9.98 24.28
C LEU A 305 -6.99 -10.43 24.70
N ARG A 306 -7.15 -11.67 25.19
CA ARG A 306 -8.38 -12.21 25.79
C ARG A 306 -8.64 -11.58 27.15
N GLY A 307 -9.26 -10.40 27.15
CA GLY A 307 -9.78 -9.73 28.37
C GLY A 307 -9.46 -8.23 28.44
N ARG A 308 -8.42 -7.78 27.74
CA ARG A 308 -8.17 -6.37 27.42
C ARG A 308 -8.02 -6.25 25.91
N GLN A 309 -9.08 -5.79 25.24
CA GLN A 309 -8.88 -5.26 23.89
C GLN A 309 -8.01 -4.00 24.02
N PRO A 310 -6.95 -3.87 23.21
CA PRO A 310 -5.97 -2.77 23.34
C PRO A 310 -6.60 -1.40 23.09
N PHE A 311 -7.73 -1.38 22.39
CA PHE A 311 -8.54 -0.21 22.08
C PHE A 311 -9.98 -0.55 22.48
N GLY A 312 -10.56 0.19 23.43
CA GLY A 312 -11.79 -0.19 24.12
C GLY A 312 -13.08 -0.07 23.30
N SER A 313 -12.98 0.21 22.00
CA SER A 313 -14.13 0.53 21.15
C SER A 313 -14.82 -0.72 20.59
N VAL A 314 -16.10 -0.86 20.91
CA VAL A 314 -17.05 -1.82 20.29
C VAL A 314 -17.12 -1.65 18.76
N SER A 315 -16.74 -0.46 18.26
CA SER A 315 -16.74 -0.11 16.83
C SER A 315 -15.33 -0.10 16.21
N PHE A 316 -14.35 -0.79 16.80
CA PHE A 316 -13.01 -0.88 16.23
C PHE A 316 -13.00 -1.62 14.87
N PRO A 317 -12.55 -1.00 13.76
CA PRO A 317 -11.95 0.33 13.64
C PRO A 317 -12.99 1.41 13.33
N ALA A 318 -12.82 2.62 13.89
CA ALA A 318 -13.81 3.68 13.80
C ALA A 318 -14.13 4.07 12.34
N ALA A 319 -15.42 4.14 12.00
CA ALA A 319 -15.90 4.37 10.63
C ALA A 319 -15.59 5.78 10.06
N GLU A 320 -15.09 6.69 10.91
CA GLU A 320 -14.72 8.07 10.55
C GLU A 320 -13.20 8.32 10.62
N GLY A 321 -12.46 7.42 11.29
CA GLY A 321 -11.00 7.42 11.36
C GLY A 321 -10.37 6.69 10.17
N GLY A 322 -9.15 7.08 9.79
CA GLY A 322 -8.43 6.60 8.61
C GLY A 322 -7.80 5.22 8.78
N ILE A 323 -6.63 5.15 9.42
CA ILE A 323 -5.97 3.90 9.84
C ILE A 323 -5.58 4.04 11.30
N LEU A 324 -6.30 3.32 12.18
CA LEU A 324 -6.24 3.47 13.63
C LEU A 324 -6.15 4.94 14.07
N ASP A 325 -6.95 5.83 13.47
CA ASP A 325 -7.17 7.14 14.08
C ASP A 325 -8.21 6.95 15.19
N HIS A 326 -7.73 7.09 16.42
CA HIS A 326 -8.55 6.92 17.60
C HIS A 326 -9.20 8.21 18.07
N SER A 327 -8.72 9.38 17.60
CA SER A 327 -9.14 10.74 18.01
C SER A 327 -9.06 11.08 19.51
N ASN A 328 -9.01 10.09 20.41
CA ASN A 328 -8.82 10.19 21.85
C ASN A 328 -7.33 9.98 22.21
N PRO A 329 -6.68 10.88 22.99
CA PRO A 329 -5.33 10.69 23.51
C PRO A 329 -5.10 9.35 24.23
N GLU A 330 -6.08 8.83 24.99
CA GLU A 330 -5.90 7.59 25.77
C GLU A 330 -5.64 6.37 24.89
N ASP A 331 -6.30 6.28 23.74
CA ASP A 331 -6.11 5.20 22.78
C ASP A 331 -4.76 5.36 22.03
N GLU A 332 -4.25 6.59 21.84
CA GLU A 332 -2.90 6.82 21.30
C GLU A 332 -1.82 6.43 22.32
N ASP A 333 -2.03 6.70 23.61
CA ASP A 333 -1.17 6.20 24.69
C ASP A 333 -1.18 4.65 24.71
N MET A 334 -2.34 4.02 24.54
CA MET A 334 -2.42 2.57 24.36
C MET A 334 -1.67 2.11 23.10
N ARG A 335 -1.75 2.84 21.98
CA ARG A 335 -0.94 2.54 20.78
C ARG A 335 0.56 2.56 21.10
N VAL A 336 1.04 3.55 21.86
CA VAL A 336 2.46 3.66 22.29
C VAL A 336 2.88 2.53 23.24
N ILE A 337 1.97 2.03 24.08
CA ILE A 337 2.20 0.83 24.92
C ILE A 337 2.33 -0.41 24.05
N TYR A 338 1.38 -0.63 23.13
CA TYR A 338 1.34 -1.78 22.22
C TYR A 338 2.30 -1.69 21.03
N ASP A 339 3.09 -0.63 20.91
CA ASP A 339 4.17 -0.52 19.92
C ASP A 339 5.46 -1.23 20.34
N LYS A 340 5.56 -1.61 21.63
CA LYS A 340 6.79 -2.14 22.25
C LYS A 340 6.72 -3.65 22.53
N ASP A 341 5.66 -4.32 22.08
CA ASP A 341 5.35 -5.72 22.40
C ASP A 341 5.74 -6.75 21.30
N ALA A 342 6.49 -6.28 20.29
CA ALA A 342 7.07 -7.13 19.26
C ALA A 342 7.94 -8.24 19.91
N ASN A 343 7.97 -9.43 19.29
CA ASN A 343 8.75 -10.58 19.74
C ASN A 343 8.47 -11.15 21.15
N LEU A 344 7.54 -10.59 21.94
CA LEU A 344 7.21 -11.11 23.28
C LEU A 344 6.90 -12.63 23.28
N PRO A 345 7.13 -13.32 24.42
CA PRO A 345 6.72 -14.72 24.59
C PRO A 345 5.22 -14.88 24.39
N THR A 346 4.83 -15.71 23.45
CA THR A 346 3.42 -16.01 23.16
C THR A 346 2.94 -17.18 23.99
N GLY A 347 1.77 -17.05 24.61
CA GLY A 347 1.10 -18.15 25.29
C GLY A 347 0.54 -19.19 24.31
N LEU A 348 0.19 -20.37 24.82
CA LEU A 348 -0.66 -21.31 24.11
C LEU A 348 -2.04 -20.68 23.89
N CYS A 349 -2.57 -20.80 22.66
CA CYS A 349 -3.92 -20.38 22.29
C CYS A 349 -4.49 -21.42 21.33
N ASP A 350 -5.60 -22.04 21.74
CA ASP A 350 -6.29 -23.11 21.00
C ASP A 350 -7.24 -22.58 19.92
N CYS A 351 -6.94 -21.42 19.31
CA CYS A 351 -7.73 -20.92 18.19
C CYS A 351 -7.36 -21.70 16.93
N VAL A 352 -8.18 -22.71 16.62
CA VAL A 352 -8.25 -23.29 15.29
C VAL A 352 -8.98 -22.28 14.39
N PHE A 353 -8.25 -21.69 13.45
CA PHE A 353 -8.84 -21.06 12.28
C PHE A 353 -8.72 -22.05 11.12
N GLU A 354 -9.83 -22.30 10.42
CA GLU A 354 -9.85 -23.13 9.21
C GLU A 354 -9.96 -22.25 7.96
N THR A 355 -8.85 -21.81 7.37
CA THR A 355 -8.87 -21.47 5.94
C THR A 355 -8.91 -22.71 5.08
N LYS A 356 -10.10 -23.02 4.55
CA LYS A 356 -10.25 -23.96 3.45
C LYS A 356 -9.69 -23.34 2.16
N ARG A 357 -9.01 -24.15 1.35
CA ARG A 357 -8.65 -23.76 -0.03
C ARG A 357 -9.92 -23.43 -0.80
N ALA A 358 -10.00 -22.22 -1.33
CA ALA A 358 -11.15 -21.73 -2.07
C ALA A 358 -10.77 -21.47 -3.52
N ARG A 359 -11.54 -22.07 -4.44
CA ARG A 359 -11.49 -21.75 -5.86
C ARG A 359 -11.96 -20.32 -6.09
N LEU A 360 -11.49 -19.68 -7.15
CA LEU A 360 -11.99 -18.35 -7.57
C LEU A 360 -13.35 -18.42 -8.27
N GLU A 361 -13.73 -19.62 -8.74
CA GLU A 361 -15.05 -19.90 -9.31
C GLU A 361 -16.01 -20.34 -8.20
N PRO A 362 -17.20 -19.72 -8.08
CA PRO A 362 -18.26 -20.18 -7.19
C PRO A 362 -18.84 -21.51 -7.68
N SER A 363 -19.45 -22.28 -6.77
CA SER A 363 -20.21 -23.46 -7.15
C SER A 363 -21.46 -23.03 -7.92
N ARG A 364 -21.81 -23.77 -8.97
CA ARG A 364 -23.01 -23.55 -9.79
C ARG A 364 -24.06 -24.60 -9.49
#